data_AF-A0A961VAR8-F1
#
_entry.id   AF-A0A961VAR8-F1
#
_cell.length_a   1.000
_cell.length_b   1.000
_cell.length_c   1.000
_cell.angle_alpha   90.00
_cell.angle_beta   90.00
_cell.angle_gamma   90.00
#
_symmetry.space_group_name_H-M   'P 1'
#
loop_
_entity.id
_entity.type
_entity.pdbx_description
1 polymer ?
#
loop_
_entity_poly.entity_id
_entity_poly.type
_entity_poly.pdbx_seq_one_letter_code
_entity_poly.pdbx_strand_id
1 'polypeptide(L)'
;MDLGATICTPKSPSCLSCPWSASCAARAAGTETAFPVKAAKKARPVRHGHAWFVRDGQGRVLLRRRPDKGLLGGMTEIPTSDWLEGGLPAIEATPIEADFRALPGEVRHVFTHFELRLTVHAADARIGTAPPGGFWVDEADLEDEALPSVMRKVAAHAIRNGG
;
A
#
# COMPACT_ATOMS: atom_id res chain seq x y z
N MET A 1 -2.92 32.81 -8.80
CA MET A 1 -3.37 32.09 -10.00
C MET A 1 -2.30 31.08 -10.38
N ASP A 2 -2.69 29.83 -10.64
CA ASP A 2 -1.79 28.73 -10.97
C ASP A 2 -1.88 28.42 -12.49
N LEU A 3 -0.94 28.99 -13.25
CA LEU A 3 -0.82 28.76 -14.69
C LEU A 3 -0.56 27.29 -15.02
N GLY A 4 0.21 26.57 -14.19
CA GLY A 4 0.57 25.17 -14.43
C GLY A 4 -0.60 24.21 -14.24
N ALA A 5 -1.53 24.54 -13.35
CA ALA A 5 -2.72 23.74 -13.10
C ALA A 5 -3.81 23.92 -14.17
N THR A 6 -3.91 25.11 -14.80
CA THR A 6 -5.09 25.49 -15.61
C THR A 6 -4.78 25.81 -17.07
N ILE A 7 -3.58 26.29 -17.40
CA ILE A 7 -3.22 26.78 -18.74
C ILE A 7 -2.05 25.99 -19.32
N CYS A 8 -0.90 26.00 -18.66
CA CYS A 8 0.31 25.30 -19.08
C CYS A 8 0.32 23.86 -18.54
N THR A 9 -0.67 23.05 -18.94
CA THR A 9 -0.81 21.68 -18.44
C THR A 9 0.14 20.71 -19.15
N PRO A 10 0.59 19.62 -18.51
CA PRO A 10 1.61 18.72 -19.08
C PRO A 10 1.17 17.93 -20.34
N LYS A 11 -0.14 17.82 -20.61
CA LYS A 11 -0.67 16.99 -21.71
C LYS A 11 -1.36 17.79 -22.80
N SER A 12 -2.05 18.86 -22.45
CA SER A 12 -2.82 19.67 -23.39
C SER A 12 -2.81 21.13 -22.91
N PRO A 13 -1.71 21.85 -23.11
CA PRO A 13 -1.61 23.24 -22.70
C PRO A 13 -2.51 24.13 -23.57
N SER A 14 -3.25 25.02 -22.92
CA SER A 14 -4.11 26.01 -23.59
C SER A 14 -3.27 27.22 -24.04
N CYS A 15 -2.34 26.98 -24.98
CA CYS A 15 -1.35 27.98 -25.41
C CYS A 15 -1.96 29.27 -25.97
N LEU A 16 -3.16 29.20 -26.56
CA LEU A 16 -3.88 30.37 -27.10
C LEU A 16 -4.37 31.34 -26.02
N SER A 17 -4.74 30.82 -24.84
CA SER A 17 -5.19 31.62 -23.70
C SER A 17 -4.05 31.91 -22.71
N CYS A 18 -2.82 31.51 -23.02
CA CYS A 18 -1.69 31.68 -22.13
C CYS A 18 -1.18 33.14 -22.17
N PRO A 19 -1.14 33.86 -21.04
CA PRO A 19 -0.66 35.25 -21.01
C PRO A 19 0.84 35.38 -21.31
N TRP A 20 1.59 34.27 -21.22
CA TRP A 20 3.03 34.20 -21.53
C TRP A 20 3.33 33.71 -22.95
N SER A 21 2.29 33.54 -23.77
CA SER A 21 2.40 32.88 -25.06
C SER A 21 3.32 33.61 -26.06
N ALA A 22 3.50 34.93 -25.91
CA ALA A 22 4.43 35.71 -26.73
C ALA A 22 5.91 35.48 -26.38
N SER A 23 6.21 35.11 -25.13
CA SER A 23 7.58 34.90 -24.64
C SER A 23 7.93 33.42 -24.43
N CYS A 24 7.02 32.50 -24.77
CA CYS A 24 7.21 31.08 -24.56
C CYS A 24 8.00 30.44 -25.72
N ALA A 25 9.28 30.11 -25.47
CA ALA A 25 10.13 29.44 -26.46
C ALA A 25 9.57 28.08 -26.90
N ALA A 26 8.97 27.31 -25.97
CA ALA A 26 8.40 26.00 -26.28
C ALA A 26 7.20 26.12 -27.23
N ARG A 27 6.32 27.14 -27.04
CA ARG A 27 5.22 27.44 -27.97
C ARG A 27 5.77 27.90 -29.33
N ALA A 28 6.76 28.80 -29.34
CA ALA A 28 7.37 29.28 -30.58
C ALA A 28 7.97 28.14 -31.41
N ALA A 29 8.47 27.10 -30.75
CA ALA A 29 9.00 25.89 -31.36
C ALA A 29 7.96 24.77 -31.59
N GLY A 30 6.71 24.92 -31.13
CA GLY A 30 5.68 23.86 -31.18
C GLY A 30 6.04 22.61 -30.37
N THR A 31 6.79 22.76 -29.27
CA THR A 31 7.33 21.67 -28.44
C THR A 31 6.85 21.70 -27.00
N GLU A 32 5.80 22.46 -26.68
CA GLU A 32 5.30 22.64 -25.32
C GLU A 32 4.98 21.32 -24.58
N THR A 33 4.49 20.29 -25.28
CA THR A 33 4.19 18.98 -24.69
C THR A 33 5.44 18.10 -24.47
N ALA A 34 6.60 18.51 -24.99
CA ALA A 34 7.88 17.85 -24.72
C ALA A 34 8.48 18.25 -23.36
N PHE A 35 7.89 19.25 -22.69
CA PHE A 35 8.36 19.78 -21.41
C PHE A 35 7.37 19.52 -20.25
N PRO A 36 7.87 19.40 -19.00
CA PRO A 36 9.28 19.26 -18.66
C PRO A 36 9.85 17.92 -19.14
N VAL A 37 11.10 17.93 -19.60
CA VAL A 37 11.81 16.70 -19.97
C VAL A 37 11.96 15.86 -18.70
N LYS A 38 11.26 14.72 -18.65
CA LYS A 38 11.33 13.81 -17.51
C LYS A 38 12.61 13.00 -17.62
N ALA A 39 13.42 13.04 -16.57
CA ALA A 39 14.54 12.10 -16.43
C ALA A 39 14.02 10.65 -16.50
N ALA A 40 14.86 9.74 -17.01
CA ALA A 40 14.56 8.32 -16.97
C ALA A 40 14.24 7.89 -15.52
N LYS A 41 13.11 7.22 -15.33
CA LYS A 41 12.72 6.74 -14.00
C LYS A 41 13.73 5.69 -13.55
N LYS A 42 14.40 5.92 -12.42
CA LYS A 42 15.18 4.87 -11.75
C LYS A 42 14.27 3.67 -11.45
N ALA A 43 14.83 2.47 -11.53
CA ALA A 43 14.13 1.26 -11.11
C ALA A 43 13.65 1.43 -9.67
N ARG A 44 12.36 1.16 -9.44
CA ARG A 44 11.76 1.30 -8.12
C ARG A 44 12.20 0.10 -7.26
N PRO A 45 12.73 0.31 -6.05
CA PRO A 45 13.03 -0.80 -5.15
C PRO A 45 11.78 -1.64 -4.87
N VAL A 46 11.96 -2.94 -4.73
CA VAL A 46 10.89 -3.89 -4.39
C VAL A 46 11.18 -4.47 -3.01
N ARG A 47 10.27 -4.24 -2.08
CA ARG A 47 10.29 -4.80 -0.73
C ARG A 47 9.31 -5.94 -0.62
N HIS A 48 9.68 -6.96 0.14
CA HIS A 48 8.88 -8.15 0.36
C HIS A 48 8.62 -8.31 1.85
N GLY A 49 7.50 -8.94 2.20
CA GLY A 49 7.16 -9.26 3.57
C GLY A 49 6.01 -10.26 3.67
N HIS A 50 5.71 -10.66 4.90
CA HIS A 50 4.58 -11.52 5.22
C HIS A 50 3.45 -10.71 5.83
N ALA A 51 2.21 -11.10 5.56
CA ALA A 51 1.04 -10.61 6.28
C ALA A 51 0.28 -11.81 6.88
N TRP A 52 -0.13 -11.73 8.15
CA TRP A 52 -0.79 -12.83 8.85
C TRP A 52 -2.25 -12.49 9.12
N PHE A 53 -3.13 -13.04 8.28
CA PHE A 53 -4.56 -12.93 8.44
C PHE A 53 -5.05 -14.03 9.38
N VAL A 54 -5.51 -13.65 10.57
CA VAL A 54 -5.94 -14.61 11.58
C VAL A 54 -7.41 -14.37 11.88
N ARG A 55 -8.22 -15.43 11.87
CA ARG A 55 -9.58 -15.41 12.40
C ARG A 55 -9.64 -16.11 13.75
N ASP A 56 -10.39 -15.60 14.70
CA ASP A 56 -10.70 -16.35 15.92
C ASP A 56 -11.92 -17.27 15.74
N GLY A 57 -12.29 -18.00 16.80
CA GLY A 57 -13.46 -18.89 16.79
C GLY A 57 -14.81 -18.19 16.58
N GLN A 58 -14.85 -16.85 16.58
CA GLN A 58 -16.04 -16.04 16.29
C GLN A 58 -15.99 -15.43 14.88
N GLY A 59 -14.93 -15.68 14.11
CA GLY A 59 -14.73 -15.09 12.78
C GLY A 59 -14.17 -13.68 12.81
N ARG A 60 -13.72 -13.19 13.98
CA ARG A 60 -13.10 -11.86 14.10
C ARG A 60 -11.65 -11.92 13.63
N VAL A 61 -11.20 -10.86 12.99
CA VAL A 61 -9.87 -10.75 12.40
C VAL A 61 -8.91 -10.04 13.36
N LEU A 62 -7.70 -10.59 13.50
CA LEU A 62 -6.65 -9.98 14.31
C LEU A 62 -6.04 -8.78 13.59
N LEU A 63 -6.14 -7.61 14.23
CA LEU A 63 -5.45 -6.39 13.82
C LEU A 63 -4.48 -5.92 14.91
N ARG A 64 -3.59 -5.01 14.56
CA ARG A 64 -2.75 -4.27 15.52
C ARG A 64 -2.57 -2.82 15.08
N ARG A 65 -2.19 -1.94 16.00
CA ARG A 65 -1.79 -0.57 15.65
C ARG A 65 -0.29 -0.52 15.36
N ARG A 66 0.10 0.08 14.22
CA ARG A 66 1.51 0.32 13.90
C ARG A 66 2.11 1.33 14.87
N PRO A 67 3.43 1.26 15.18
CA PRO A 67 4.11 2.30 15.94
C PRO A 67 3.83 3.69 15.36
N ASP A 68 3.72 4.73 16.19
CA ASP A 68 3.34 6.08 15.71
C ASP A 68 4.38 6.70 14.75
N LYS A 69 5.62 6.20 14.77
CA LYS A 69 6.70 6.67 13.90
C LYS A 69 6.94 5.71 12.74
N GLY A 70 7.23 6.27 11.58
CA GLY A 70 7.60 5.54 10.36
C GLY A 70 6.47 5.43 9.35
N LEU A 71 6.64 4.51 8.40
CA LEU A 71 5.68 4.33 7.31
C LEU A 71 4.35 3.81 7.86
N LEU A 72 3.26 4.53 7.53
CA LEU A 72 1.89 4.27 8.01
C LEU A 72 1.79 4.27 9.54
N GLY A 73 2.59 5.11 10.20
CA GLY A 73 2.66 5.17 11.65
C GLY A 73 1.30 5.50 12.29
N GLY A 74 0.96 4.78 13.35
CA GLY A 74 -0.30 4.93 14.08
C GLY A 74 -1.55 4.40 13.35
N MET A 75 -1.42 3.87 12.14
CA MET A 75 -2.54 3.24 11.44
C MET A 75 -2.77 1.81 11.92
N THR A 76 -4.00 1.32 11.76
CA THR A 76 -4.32 -0.09 11.98
C THR A 76 -3.73 -0.94 10.85
N GLU A 77 -3.30 -2.16 11.17
CA GLU A 77 -2.85 -3.13 10.20
C GLU A 77 -3.26 -4.56 10.53
N ILE A 78 -3.29 -5.38 9.49
CA ILE A 78 -3.09 -6.82 9.63
C ILE A 78 -1.61 -7.02 10.00
N PRO A 79 -1.26 -7.80 11.04
CA PRO A 79 0.12 -7.98 11.43
C PRO A 79 1.02 -8.35 10.24
N THR A 80 2.19 -7.71 10.13
CA THR A 80 3.19 -8.00 9.08
C THR A 80 4.60 -8.14 9.62
N SER A 81 5.44 -8.85 8.87
CA SER A 81 6.88 -8.87 9.09
C SER A 81 7.50 -7.52 8.72
N ASP A 82 8.80 -7.39 8.92
CA ASP A 82 9.57 -6.34 8.27
C ASP A 82 9.48 -6.44 6.75
N TRP A 83 9.61 -5.30 6.09
CA TRP A 83 9.54 -5.17 4.63
C TRP A 83 10.92 -4.92 4.08
N LEU A 84 11.54 -5.96 3.54
CA LEU A 84 12.96 -5.95 3.17
C LEU A 84 13.15 -6.04 1.65
N GLU A 85 14.20 -5.40 1.16
CA GLU A 85 14.71 -5.62 -0.19
C GLU A 85 15.53 -6.93 -0.22
N GLY A 86 15.72 -7.52 -1.40
CA GLY A 86 16.52 -8.73 -1.55
C GLY A 86 15.75 -10.05 -1.45
N GLY A 87 14.44 -10.01 -1.18
CA GLY A 87 13.56 -11.18 -1.24
C GLY A 87 12.63 -11.28 -0.03
N LEU A 88 11.82 -12.33 -0.01
CA LEU A 88 10.91 -12.61 1.10
C LEU A 88 11.73 -12.93 2.37
N PRO A 89 11.52 -12.22 3.49
CA PRO A 89 12.26 -12.48 4.71
C PRO A 89 11.99 -13.89 5.25
N ALA A 90 12.90 -14.43 6.07
CA ALA A 90 12.62 -15.64 6.84
C ALA A 90 11.50 -15.34 7.87
N ILE A 91 10.66 -16.34 8.15
CA ILE A 91 9.66 -16.23 9.21
C ILE A 91 10.34 -16.52 10.55
N GLU A 92 10.67 -15.46 11.28
CA GLU A 92 11.27 -15.59 12.63
C GLU A 92 10.21 -15.69 13.73
N ALA A 93 9.07 -15.03 13.54
CA ALA A 93 7.95 -15.03 14.48
C ALA A 93 6.62 -14.79 13.76
N THR A 94 5.55 -15.34 14.33
CA THR A 94 4.16 -15.10 13.95
C THR A 94 3.45 -14.30 15.06
N PRO A 95 2.35 -13.60 14.77
CA PRO A 95 1.66 -12.79 15.80
C PRO A 95 1.03 -13.65 16.91
N ILE A 96 0.70 -14.90 16.60
CA ILE A 96 0.17 -15.91 17.53
C ILE A 96 0.69 -17.30 17.11
N GLU A 97 0.58 -18.27 18.02
CA GLU A 97 0.79 -19.68 17.70
C GLU A 97 -0.46 -20.25 17.03
N ALA A 98 -0.36 -20.55 15.73
CA ALA A 98 -1.44 -21.12 14.92
C ALA A 98 -0.86 -21.82 13.68
N ASP A 99 -1.67 -22.69 13.07
CA ASP A 99 -1.29 -23.42 11.85
C ASP A 99 -1.48 -22.53 10.61
N PHE A 100 -0.47 -21.68 10.34
CA PHE A 100 -0.49 -20.80 9.18
C PHE A 100 -0.29 -21.54 7.87
N ARG A 101 -1.16 -21.25 6.89
CA ARG A 101 -0.99 -21.63 5.49
C ARG A 101 -0.75 -20.41 4.61
N ALA A 102 0.23 -20.50 3.72
CA ALA A 102 0.41 -19.49 2.68
C ALA A 102 -0.75 -19.55 1.69
N LEU A 103 -1.36 -18.40 1.39
CA LEU A 103 -2.39 -18.27 0.38
C LEU A 103 -1.77 -18.13 -1.01
N PRO A 104 -2.45 -18.59 -2.08
CA PRO A 104 -1.94 -18.48 -3.43
C PRO A 104 -1.86 -17.01 -3.89
N GLY A 105 -0.71 -16.64 -4.46
CA GLY A 105 -0.46 -15.31 -5.01
C GLY A 105 0.17 -14.34 -4.00
N GLU A 106 0.19 -13.06 -4.37
CA GLU A 106 0.76 -12.00 -3.53
C GLU A 106 -0.05 -10.72 -3.64
N VAL A 107 0.01 -9.89 -2.59
CA VAL A 107 -0.57 -8.55 -2.60
C VAL A 107 0.50 -7.54 -2.99
N ARG A 108 0.26 -6.82 -4.09
CA ARG A 108 1.14 -5.75 -4.57
C ARG A 108 0.59 -4.37 -4.23
N HIS A 109 1.44 -3.52 -3.67
CA HIS A 109 1.12 -2.13 -3.38
C HIS A 109 2.28 -1.20 -3.73
N VAL A 110 1.98 -0.07 -4.36
CA VAL A 110 3.00 0.88 -4.82
C VAL A 110 2.97 2.11 -3.93
N PHE A 111 3.99 2.27 -3.10
CA PHE A 111 4.27 3.53 -2.39
C PHE A 111 5.11 4.45 -3.28
N THR A 112 5.14 5.75 -3.00
CA THR A 112 5.93 6.74 -3.77
C THR A 112 7.37 6.29 -4.04
N HIS A 113 8.02 5.70 -3.02
CA HIS A 113 9.44 5.36 -3.05
C HIS A 113 9.76 3.90 -3.37
N PHE A 114 8.82 2.95 -3.18
CA PHE A 114 9.07 1.52 -3.40
C PHE A 114 7.77 0.76 -3.73
N GLU A 115 7.91 -0.42 -4.31
CA GLU A 115 6.82 -1.41 -4.44
C GLU A 115 6.90 -2.39 -3.28
N LEU A 116 5.78 -2.66 -2.62
CA LEU A 116 5.65 -3.71 -1.63
C LEU A 116 4.96 -4.93 -2.23
N ARG A 117 5.50 -6.11 -1.95
CA ARG A 117 4.91 -7.41 -2.25
C ARG A 117 4.73 -8.20 -0.97
N LEU A 118 3.50 -8.61 -0.67
CA LEU A 118 3.20 -9.36 0.55
C LEU A 118 2.72 -10.76 0.20
N THR A 119 3.38 -11.77 0.78
CA THR A 119 2.83 -13.13 0.87
C THR A 119 1.88 -13.17 2.05
N VAL A 120 0.62 -13.52 1.79
CA VAL A 120 -0.41 -13.56 2.83
C VAL A 120 -0.53 -14.98 3.36
N HIS A 121 -0.48 -15.11 4.69
CA HIS A 121 -0.71 -16.35 5.40
C HIS A 121 -2.03 -16.26 6.15
N ALA A 122 -2.80 -17.35 6.17
CA ALA A 122 -4.04 -17.42 6.91
C ALA A 122 -4.00 -18.52 7.97
N ALA A 123 -4.66 -18.29 9.11
CA ALA A 123 -4.89 -19.29 10.14
C ALA A 123 -6.18 -19.02 10.91
N ASP A 124 -6.79 -20.07 11.44
CA ASP A 124 -7.88 -19.96 12.41
C ASP A 124 -7.32 -20.22 13.81
N ALA A 125 -7.42 -19.23 14.68
CA ALA A 125 -7.01 -19.28 16.07
C ALA A 125 -8.14 -19.85 16.94
N ARG A 126 -7.78 -20.79 17.82
CA ARG A 126 -8.69 -21.27 18.88
C ARG A 126 -8.79 -20.31 20.07
N ILE A 127 -7.97 -19.26 20.08
CA ILE A 127 -7.83 -18.32 21.19
C ILE A 127 -8.61 -17.05 20.88
N GLY A 128 -9.54 -16.67 21.76
CA GLY A 128 -10.33 -15.44 21.65
C GLY A 128 -9.65 -14.18 22.22
N THR A 129 -8.50 -14.31 22.89
CA THR A 129 -7.72 -13.18 23.42
C THR A 129 -6.65 -12.77 22.42
N ALA A 130 -6.61 -11.49 22.07
CA ALA A 130 -5.60 -10.97 21.14
C ALA A 130 -4.21 -10.93 21.80
N PRO A 131 -3.12 -11.13 21.04
CA PRO A 131 -1.76 -10.93 21.54
C PRO A 131 -1.52 -9.48 21.97
N PRO A 132 -0.49 -9.20 22.79
CA PRO A 132 -0.15 -7.84 23.20
C PRO A 132 -0.03 -6.87 22.01
N GLY A 133 -0.73 -5.74 22.09
CA GLY A 133 -0.78 -4.73 21.03
C GLY A 133 -1.71 -5.06 19.87
N GLY A 134 -2.35 -6.23 19.88
CA GLY A 134 -3.40 -6.64 18.95
C GLY A 134 -4.81 -6.50 19.52
N PHE A 135 -5.79 -6.50 18.63
CA PHE A 135 -7.21 -6.50 18.95
C PHE A 135 -8.00 -7.22 17.86
N TRP A 136 -9.16 -7.75 18.22
CA TRP A 136 -10.07 -8.45 17.31
C TRP A 136 -11.12 -7.49 16.77
N VAL A 137 -11.39 -7.58 15.47
CA VAL A 137 -12.44 -6.81 14.79
C VAL A 137 -13.30 -7.76 13.97
N ASP A 138 -14.62 -7.60 14.00
CA ASP A 138 -15.51 -8.38 13.14
C ASP A 138 -15.13 -8.19 11.66
N GLU A 139 -15.16 -9.26 10.87
CA GLU A 139 -14.75 -9.19 9.46
C GLU A 139 -15.58 -8.16 8.67
N ALA A 140 -16.84 -7.96 9.06
CA ALA A 140 -17.75 -6.97 8.49
C ALA A 140 -17.34 -5.51 8.78
N ASP A 141 -16.66 -5.27 9.91
CA ASP A 141 -16.31 -3.92 10.38
C ASP A 141 -14.90 -3.49 9.92
N LEU A 142 -14.17 -4.37 9.21
CA LEU A 142 -12.85 -4.07 8.66
C LEU A 142 -12.85 -2.84 7.73
N GLU A 143 -13.99 -2.51 7.11
CA GLU A 143 -14.09 -1.34 6.26
C GLU A 143 -14.10 -0.02 7.05
N ASP A 144 -14.60 -0.05 8.28
CA ASP A 144 -14.68 1.11 9.18
C ASP A 144 -13.38 1.36 9.95
N GLU A 145 -12.52 0.35 10.01
CA GLU A 145 -11.19 0.48 10.59
C GLU A 145 -10.26 1.40 9.80
N ALA A 146 -9.31 2.03 10.50
CA ALA A 146 -8.29 2.90 9.93
C ALA A 146 -7.20 2.13 9.14
N LEU A 147 -7.60 1.09 8.40
CA LEU A 147 -6.75 0.29 7.53
C LEU A 147 -6.31 1.10 6.31
N PRO A 148 -4.99 1.26 6.07
CA PRO A 148 -4.51 1.83 4.83
C PRO A 148 -4.84 0.92 3.65
N SER A 149 -4.85 1.48 2.44
CA SER A 149 -5.25 0.77 1.22
C SER A 149 -4.45 -0.51 0.93
N VAL A 150 -3.20 -0.61 1.40
CA VAL A 150 -2.43 -1.86 1.35
C VAL A 150 -3.03 -2.97 2.23
N MET A 151 -3.46 -2.64 3.45
CA MET A 151 -4.03 -3.61 4.38
C MET A 151 -5.44 -4.01 3.98
N ARG A 152 -6.23 -3.09 3.41
CA ARG A 152 -7.52 -3.42 2.78
C ARG A 152 -7.35 -4.43 1.64
N LYS A 153 -6.30 -4.30 0.83
CA LYS A 153 -5.96 -5.30 -0.21
C LYS A 153 -5.57 -6.64 0.40
N VAL A 154 -4.83 -6.66 1.52
CA VAL A 154 -4.47 -7.89 2.24
C VAL A 154 -5.73 -8.59 2.76
N ALA A 155 -6.60 -7.88 3.47
CA ALA A 155 -7.87 -8.42 3.97
C ALA A 155 -8.69 -9.03 2.83
N ALA A 156 -8.93 -8.26 1.77
CA ALA A 156 -9.72 -8.72 0.63
C ALA A 156 -9.06 -9.90 -0.10
N HIS A 157 -7.72 -9.96 -0.17
CA HIS A 157 -7.01 -11.12 -0.72
C HIS A 157 -7.17 -12.36 0.18
N ALA A 158 -7.06 -12.20 1.50
CA ALA A 158 -7.22 -13.30 2.44
C ALA A 158 -8.65 -13.85 2.44
N ILE A 159 -9.66 -12.99 2.47
CA ILE A 159 -11.08 -13.39 2.45
C ILE A 159 -11.41 -14.17 1.17
N ARG A 160 -10.89 -13.74 0.01
CA ARG A 160 -11.14 -14.44 -1.26
C ARG A 160 -10.42 -15.78 -1.40
N ASN A 161 -9.25 -15.96 -0.79
CA ASN A 161 -8.38 -17.12 -1.06
C ASN A 161 -8.20 -18.06 0.14
N GLY A 162 -8.56 -17.62 1.34
CA GLY A 162 -8.36 -18.31 2.61
C GLY A 162 -9.64 -18.83 3.24
N GLY A 163 -10.63 -19.19 2.42
CA GLY A 163 -11.85 -19.87 2.87
C GLY A 163 -11.55 -21.10 3.71
#